data_AF-A0A200R103-F1
#
_entry.id   AF-A0A200R103-F1
#
_cell.length_a   1.000
_cell.length_b   1.000
_cell.length_c   1.000
_cell.angle_alpha   90.00
_cell.angle_beta   90.00
_cell.angle_gamma   90.00
#
_symmetry.space_group_name_H-M   'P 1'
#
loop_
_entity.id
_entity.type
_entity.pdbx_description
1 polymer ?
#
loop_
_entity_poly.entity_id
_entity_poly.type
_entity_poly.pdbx_seq_one_letter_code
_entity_poly.pdbx_strand_id
1 'polypeptide(L)'
;MPQSLIRTDEEIVTKKFVFGGSKIAELKKRIILNITNGSVHHEYPTRVQALSAFIWKRFMDVDQARKSAAAAAAETVHGAFVAINMRTRMVPPLPTNSIGNCVTATLAMINANKGEKDGYPDVAPQNFISV
;
A
#
# COMPACT_ATOMS: atom_id res chain seq x y z
N MET A 1 -10.02 -28.53 20.76
CA MET A 1 -9.38 -27.19 20.68
C MET A 1 -8.60 -27.15 19.37
N PRO A 2 -8.83 -26.23 18.43
CA PRO A 2 -8.01 -26.14 17.23
C PRO A 2 -6.64 -25.55 17.58
N GLN A 3 -5.59 -26.11 16.97
CA GLN A 3 -4.19 -25.67 17.09
C GLN A 3 -4.01 -24.20 16.68
N SER A 4 -3.08 -23.53 17.38
CA SER A 4 -2.68 -22.14 17.17
C SER A 4 -2.31 -21.82 15.71
N LEU A 5 -2.86 -20.73 15.18
CA LEU A 5 -2.65 -20.17 13.84
C LEU A 5 -1.26 -19.52 13.62
N ILE A 6 -0.28 -19.77 14.49
CA ILE A 6 1.05 -19.19 14.35
C ILE A 6 1.95 -20.25 13.73
N ARG A 7 2.29 -20.06 12.45
CA ARG A 7 3.36 -20.79 11.77
C ARG A 7 4.68 -20.37 12.42
N THR A 8 5.17 -21.16 13.37
CA THR A 8 6.31 -20.84 14.22
C THR A 8 7.67 -21.24 13.64
N ASP A 9 7.69 -21.87 12.47
CA ASP A 9 8.92 -22.50 11.95
C ASP A 9 9.69 -21.62 10.95
N GLU A 10 9.26 -20.38 10.74
CA GLU A 10 9.92 -19.44 9.82
C GLU A 10 10.77 -18.42 10.58
N GLU A 11 12.06 -18.35 10.21
CA GLU A 11 12.97 -17.33 10.74
C GLU A 11 12.57 -15.94 10.22
N ILE A 12 12.14 -15.07 11.13
CA ILE A 12 11.78 -13.69 10.79
C ILE A 12 13.02 -12.79 10.91
N VAL A 13 13.54 -12.33 9.77
CA VAL A 13 14.65 -11.37 9.73
C VAL A 13 14.15 -9.95 9.54
N THR A 14 14.56 -9.03 10.40
CA THR A 14 14.26 -7.59 10.26
C THR A 14 15.36 -6.86 9.51
N LYS A 15 15.03 -6.13 8.44
CA LYS A 15 15.97 -5.27 7.69
C LYS A 15 15.49 -3.83 7.63
N LYS A 16 16.41 -2.86 7.75
CA LYS A 16 16.13 -1.43 7.64
C LYS A 16 16.55 -0.89 6.28
N PHE A 17 15.62 -0.29 5.54
CA PHE A 17 15.86 0.41 4.29
C PHE A 17 15.70 1.92 4.50
N VAL A 18 16.66 2.72 4.06
CA VAL A 18 16.65 4.19 4.21
C VAL A 18 16.47 4.83 2.85
N PHE A 19 15.44 5.67 2.71
CA PHE A 19 15.12 6.38 1.47
C PHE A 19 15.41 7.87 1.64
N GLY A 20 16.45 8.36 0.96
CA GLY A 20 16.81 9.78 0.98
C GLY A 20 15.80 10.65 0.24
N GLY A 21 15.75 11.94 0.59
CA GLY A 21 14.80 12.90 0.00
C GLY A 21 14.87 12.99 -1.53
N SER A 22 16.08 12.96 -2.10
CA SER A 22 16.29 12.96 -3.55
C SER A 22 15.68 11.74 -4.24
N LYS A 23 15.81 10.55 -3.65
CA LYS A 23 15.22 9.30 -4.17
C LYS A 23 13.71 9.27 -4.04
N ILE A 24 13.15 9.84 -2.98
CA ILE A 24 11.70 10.00 -2.83
C ILE A 24 11.16 10.99 -3.88
N ALA A 25 11.87 12.09 -4.14
CA ALA A 25 11.49 13.04 -5.18
C ALA A 25 11.51 12.41 -6.58
N GLU A 26 12.57 11.64 -6.88
CA GLU A 26 12.68 10.85 -8.11
C GLU A 26 11.52 9.84 -8.26
N LEU A 27 11.19 9.12 -7.18
CA LEU A 27 10.06 8.18 -7.14
C LEU A 27 8.73 8.88 -7.43
N LYS A 28 8.46 10.03 -6.78
CA LYS A 28 7.26 10.82 -7.02
C LYS A 28 7.14 11.23 -8.49
N LYS A 29 8.23 11.73 -9.10
CA LYS A 29 8.25 12.12 -10.51
C LYS A 29 7.89 10.96 -11.44
N ARG A 30 8.44 9.77 -11.19
CA ARG A 30 8.12 8.55 -11.97
C ARG A 30 6.66 8.16 -11.85
N ILE A 31 6.09 8.24 -10.65
CA ILE A 31 4.67 7.94 -10.42
C ILE A 31 3.78 8.91 -11.22
N ILE A 32 4.09 10.20 -11.19
CA ILE A 32 3.32 11.22 -11.93
C ILE A 32 3.37 10.99 -13.44
N LEU A 33 4.56 10.71 -13.98
CA LEU A 33 4.73 10.44 -15.42
C LEU A 33 3.90 9.24 -15.89
N ASN A 34 3.79 8.20 -15.06
CA ASN A 34 2.96 7.03 -15.38
C ASN A 34 1.47 7.35 -15.36
N ILE A 35 1.04 8.28 -14.49
CA ILE A 35 -0.36 8.70 -14.36
C ILE A 35 -0.78 9.60 -15.52
N THR A 36 0.09 10.49 -15.99
CA THR A 36 -0.25 11.48 -17.04
C THR A 36 -0.54 10.88 -18.43
N ASN A 37 -0.29 9.58 -18.64
CA ASN A 37 -0.64 8.89 -19.88
C ASN A 37 -2.13 8.46 -19.94
N GLY A 38 -2.90 8.63 -18.85
CA GLY A 38 -4.34 8.41 -18.78
C GLY A 38 -4.99 9.60 -18.08
N SER A 39 -5.79 10.36 -18.81
CA SER A 39 -6.40 11.63 -18.41
C SER A 39 -7.14 11.57 -17.06
N VAL A 40 -6.57 12.13 -15.98
CA VAL A 40 -7.26 12.84 -14.89
C VAL A 40 -6.24 13.78 -14.21
N HIS A 41 -6.65 14.99 -13.85
CA HIS A 41 -5.87 15.88 -12.97
C HIS A 41 -5.62 15.19 -11.62
N HIS A 42 -4.45 14.61 -11.44
CA HIS A 42 -4.07 13.96 -10.18
C HIS A 42 -3.22 14.90 -9.33
N GLU A 43 -3.66 15.07 -8.08
CA GLU A 43 -2.88 15.73 -7.03
C GLU A 43 -1.56 14.96 -6.80
N TYR A 44 -0.48 15.70 -6.51
CA TYR A 44 0.85 15.11 -6.33
C TYR A 44 0.85 14.19 -5.11
N PRO A 45 1.28 12.91 -5.22
CA PRO A 45 1.29 12.01 -4.07
C PRO A 45 2.21 12.53 -2.96
N THR A 46 1.80 12.38 -1.72
CA THR A 46 2.64 12.65 -0.56
C THR A 46 3.84 11.68 -0.51
N ARG A 47 4.87 12.02 0.28
CA ARG A 47 6.04 11.13 0.45
C ARG A 47 5.63 9.76 0.99
N VAL A 48 4.65 9.73 1.90
CA VAL A 48 4.13 8.49 2.51
C VAL A 48 3.38 7.68 1.47
N GLN A 49 2.47 8.28 0.71
CA GLN A 49 1.73 7.58 -0.35
C GLN A 49 2.68 6.97 -1.38
N ALA A 50 3.63 7.77 -1.90
CA ALA A 50 4.59 7.31 -2.90
C ALA A 50 5.46 6.15 -2.40
N LEU A 51 5.99 6.26 -1.17
CA LEU A 51 6.86 5.23 -0.61
C LEU A 51 6.08 3.95 -0.25
N SER A 52 4.89 4.08 0.34
CA SER A 52 4.04 2.93 0.67
C SER A 52 3.63 2.15 -0.57
N ALA A 53 3.20 2.85 -1.64
CA ALA A 53 2.86 2.20 -2.91
C ALA A 53 4.08 1.50 -3.53
N PHE A 54 5.26 2.12 -3.48
CA PHE A 54 6.50 1.49 -3.96
C PHE A 54 6.85 0.22 -3.18
N ILE A 55 6.77 0.25 -1.85
CA ILE A 55 7.04 -0.90 -1.00
C ILE A 55 6.04 -2.02 -1.29
N TRP A 56 4.74 -1.70 -1.35
CA TRP A 56 3.70 -2.67 -1.66
C TRP A 56 3.91 -3.35 -3.02
N LYS A 57 4.28 -2.57 -4.05
CA LYS A 57 4.68 -3.11 -5.35
C LYS A 57 5.83 -4.11 -5.25
N ARG A 58 6.88 -3.79 -4.48
CA ARG A 58 8.02 -4.71 -4.30
C ARG A 58 7.64 -5.98 -3.55
N PHE A 59 6.71 -5.91 -2.61
CA PHE A 59 6.19 -7.11 -1.96
C PHE A 59 5.46 -8.02 -2.95
N MET A 60 4.61 -7.44 -3.82
CA MET A 60 3.93 -8.20 -4.87
C MET A 60 4.93 -8.81 -5.86
N ASP A 61 5.94 -8.06 -6.30
CA ASP A 61 7.00 -8.55 -7.19
C ASP A 61 7.73 -9.77 -6.58
N VAL A 62 8.08 -9.70 -5.28
CA VAL A 62 8.78 -10.77 -4.56
C VAL A 62 7.89 -11.98 -4.32
N ASP A 63 6.63 -11.77 -3.95
CA ASP A 63 5.65 -12.84 -3.79
C ASP A 63 5.48 -13.61 -5.10
N GLN A 64 5.30 -12.89 -6.21
CA GLN A 64 5.15 -13.49 -7.52
C GLN A 64 6.40 -14.28 -7.95
N ALA A 65 7.60 -13.75 -7.68
CA ALA A 65 8.86 -14.44 -8.01
C ALA A 65 9.09 -15.73 -7.20
N ARG A 66 8.44 -15.87 -6.04
CA ARG A 66 8.57 -17.06 -5.16
C ARG A 66 7.55 -18.15 -5.46
N LYS A 67 6.49 -17.87 -6.23
CA LYS A 67 5.46 -18.86 -6.54
C LYS A 67 6.01 -19.93 -7.48
N SER A 68 5.75 -21.20 -7.15
CA SER A 68 5.92 -22.30 -8.09
C SER A 68 4.87 -22.21 -9.21
N ALA A 69 5.11 -22.91 -10.33
CA ALA A 69 4.17 -22.93 -11.46
C ALA A 69 2.74 -23.38 -11.06
N ALA A 70 2.61 -24.27 -10.06
CA ALA A 70 1.32 -24.69 -9.52
C ALA A 70 0.67 -23.64 -8.60
N ALA A 71 1.46 -22.91 -7.81
CA ALA A 71 0.97 -21.84 -6.95
C ALA A 71 0.60 -20.56 -7.73
N ALA A 72 1.22 -20.34 -8.90
CA ALA A 72 0.89 -19.23 -9.79
C ALA A 72 -0.52 -19.37 -10.42
N ALA A 73 -1.08 -20.58 -10.45
CA ALA A 73 -2.44 -20.83 -10.95
C ALA A 73 -3.54 -20.49 -9.91
N ALA A 74 -3.19 -20.32 -8.63
CA ALA A 74 -4.13 -19.98 -7.57
C ALA A 74 -4.37 -18.46 -7.51
N GLU A 75 -5.63 -18.06 -7.31
CA GLU A 75 -6.03 -16.65 -7.13
C GLU A 75 -5.32 -16.05 -5.92
N THR A 76 -4.51 -15.01 -6.15
CA THR A 76 -3.82 -14.29 -5.08
C THR A 76 -4.38 -12.89 -4.96
N VAL A 77 -4.82 -12.55 -3.75
CA VAL A 77 -5.22 -11.19 -3.38
C VAL A 77 -4.14 -10.60 -2.49
N HIS A 78 -3.58 -9.46 -2.89
CA HIS A 78 -2.65 -8.68 -2.08
C HIS A 78 -3.42 -7.54 -1.41
N GLY A 79 -3.32 -7.45 -0.09
CA GLY A 79 -3.88 -6.35 0.70
C GLY A 79 -2.78 -5.51 1.34
N ALA A 80 -2.96 -4.19 1.36
CA ALA A 80 -2.11 -3.25 2.10
C ALA A 80 -2.97 -2.39 3.04
N PHE A 81 -2.64 -2.42 4.33
CA PHE A 81 -3.28 -1.60 5.35
C PHE A 81 -2.39 -0.42 5.74
N VAL A 82 -2.97 0.77 5.89
CA VAL A 82 -2.27 1.95 6.39
C VAL A 82 -3.09 2.59 7.51
N ALA A 83 -2.46 2.79 8.67
CA ALA A 83 -3.06 3.52 9.78
C ALA A 83 -3.04 5.03 9.51
N ILE A 84 -4.17 5.69 9.78
CA ILE A 84 -4.40 7.12 9.55
C ILE A 84 -4.68 7.78 10.89
N ASN A 85 -4.03 8.92 11.15
CA ASN A 85 -4.30 9.75 12.32
C ASN A 85 -5.65 10.46 12.15
N MET A 86 -6.60 10.17 13.04
CA MET A 86 -7.95 10.74 12.99
C MET A 86 -8.10 12.04 13.78
N ARG A 87 -7.11 12.42 14.62
CA ARG A 87 -7.21 13.61 15.48
C ARG A 87 -7.54 14.88 14.68
N THR A 88 -6.88 15.10 13.55
CA THR A 88 -7.10 16.27 12.70
C THR A 88 -8.36 16.18 11.84
N ARG A 89 -9.04 15.02 11.82
CA ARG A 89 -10.23 14.73 11.00
C ARG A 89 -11.53 14.68 11.80
N MET A 90 -11.47 14.82 13.12
CA MET A 90 -12.67 14.92 13.96
C MET A 90 -13.30 16.31 13.85
N VAL A 91 -14.59 16.41 14.17
CA VAL A 91 -15.31 17.69 14.25
C VAL A 91 -15.89 17.82 15.67
N PRO A 92 -15.29 18.67 16.54
CA PRO A 92 -14.09 19.49 16.31
C PRO A 92 -12.79 18.66 16.27
N PRO A 93 -11.70 19.17 15.64
CA PRO A 93 -10.41 18.49 15.64
C PRO A 93 -9.85 18.31 17.05
N LEU A 94 -9.24 17.16 17.31
CA LEU A 94 -8.58 16.89 18.58
C LEU A 94 -7.17 17.52 18.63
N PRO A 95 -6.74 18.04 19.80
CA PRO A 95 -5.37 18.48 20.01
C PRO A 95 -4.34 17.38 19.70
N THR A 96 -3.16 17.77 19.20
CA THR A 96 -2.07 16.83 18.89
C THR A 96 -1.57 16.08 20.14
N ASN A 97 -1.72 16.68 21.33
CA ASN A 97 -1.34 16.12 22.62
C ASN A 97 -2.46 15.31 23.31
N SER A 98 -3.58 15.01 22.65
CA SER A 98 -4.62 14.16 23.22
C SER A 98 -4.12 12.73 23.49
N ILE A 99 -4.34 12.26 24.72
CA ILE A 99 -3.98 10.91 25.19
C ILE A 99 -4.95 9.88 24.60
N GLY A 100 -4.44 8.69 24.25
CA GLY A 100 -5.22 7.59 23.70
C GLY A 100 -5.03 7.39 22.19
N ASN A 101 -5.56 6.28 21.66
CA ASN A 101 -5.51 5.98 20.23
C ASN A 101 -6.69 6.63 19.51
N CYS A 102 -6.40 7.42 18.48
CA CYS A 102 -7.40 8.01 17.59
C CYS A 102 -6.94 7.76 16.16
N VAL A 103 -7.16 6.53 15.71
CA VAL A 103 -6.68 6.02 14.42
C VAL A 103 -7.79 5.29 13.68
N THR A 104 -7.76 5.36 12.36
CA THR A 104 -8.52 4.46 11.48
C THR A 104 -7.53 3.76 10.54
N ALA A 105 -7.99 2.77 9.78
CA ALA A 105 -7.18 2.12 8.75
C ALA A 105 -7.82 2.29 7.37
N THR A 106 -6.98 2.50 6.36
CA THR A 106 -7.37 2.31 4.96
C THR A 106 -6.82 0.99 4.45
N LEU A 107 -7.55 0.36 3.53
CA LEU A 107 -7.20 -0.92 2.91
C LEU A 107 -7.16 -0.74 1.38
N ALA A 108 -6.03 -1.08 0.78
CA ALA A 108 -5.89 -1.24 -0.66
C ALA A 108 -5.80 -2.74 -0.99
N MET A 109 -6.57 -3.22 -1.98
CA MET A 109 -6.54 -4.62 -2.42
C MET A 109 -6.33 -4.71 -3.93
N ILE A 110 -5.50 -5.66 -4.37
CA ILE A 110 -5.30 -6.00 -5.78
C ILE A 110 -5.41 -7.52 -5.93
N ASN A 111 -6.08 -7.95 -6.99
CA ASN A 111 -6.15 -9.36 -7.38
C ASN A 111 -5.16 -9.61 -8.53
N ALA A 112 -4.20 -10.50 -8.33
CA ALA A 112 -3.12 -10.75 -9.29
C ALA A 112 -3.58 -11.52 -10.55
N ASN A 113 -4.74 -12.19 -10.52
CA ASN A 113 -5.15 -13.14 -11.57
C ASN A 113 -6.29 -12.65 -12.47
N LYS A 114 -6.97 -11.56 -12.13
CA LYS A 114 -7.87 -10.89 -13.07
C LYS A 114 -7.09 -9.84 -13.84
N GLY A 115 -6.67 -10.21 -15.05
CA GLY A 115 -6.29 -9.20 -16.04
C GLY A 115 -7.43 -8.20 -16.18
N GLU A 116 -7.14 -6.94 -15.86
CA GLU A 116 -7.79 -5.69 -16.30
C GLU A 116 -9.07 -5.82 -17.13
N LYS A 117 -10.16 -6.44 -16.64
CA LYS A 117 -11.44 -6.49 -17.39
C LYS A 117 -12.74 -6.44 -16.59
N ASP A 118 -12.72 -6.56 -15.26
CA ASP A 118 -13.95 -6.42 -14.47
C ASP A 118 -13.86 -5.25 -13.49
N GLY A 119 -14.12 -4.06 -14.02
CA GLY A 119 -14.98 -3.06 -13.37
C GLY A 119 -14.65 -2.64 -11.94
N TYR A 120 -13.39 -2.31 -11.64
CA TYR A 120 -13.08 -1.28 -10.64
C TYR A 120 -12.09 -0.32 -11.28
N PRO A 121 -12.33 1.00 -11.24
CA PRO A 121 -11.45 1.93 -11.92
C PRO A 121 -10.05 1.73 -11.38
N ASP A 122 -9.12 1.61 -12.33
CA ASP A 122 -7.69 1.81 -12.20
C ASP A 122 -7.38 2.46 -10.85
N VAL A 123 -6.88 1.67 -9.89
CA VAL A 123 -6.25 2.20 -8.69
C VAL A 123 -4.91 2.80 -9.11
N ALA A 124 -4.99 3.81 -9.98
CA ALA A 124 -4.29 5.04 -9.78
C ALA A 124 -4.24 5.34 -8.27
N PRO A 125 -3.20 6.03 -7.80
CA PRO A 125 -3.03 6.32 -6.38
C PRO A 125 -4.21 7.05 -5.72
N GLN A 126 -5.34 7.28 -6.38
CA GLN A 126 -6.60 7.82 -5.87
C GLN A 126 -7.04 7.26 -4.51
N ASN A 127 -6.91 5.95 -4.24
CA ASN A 127 -7.25 5.40 -2.90
C ASN A 127 -6.18 5.67 -1.82
N PHE A 128 -4.97 6.03 -2.24
CA PHE A 128 -3.95 6.59 -1.37
C PHE A 128 -4.08 8.12 -1.26
N ILE A 129 -4.52 8.81 -2.32
CA ILE A 129 -4.57 10.28 -2.49
C ILE A 129 -5.74 10.90 -1.71
N SER A 130 -6.83 10.17 -1.45
CA SER A 130 -7.94 10.69 -0.62
C SER A 130 -7.70 10.64 0.90
N VAL A 131 -6.50 10.21 1.33
CA VAL A 131 -6.02 10.34 2.72
C VAL A 131 -5.52 11.76 2.94
#